data_AF-A0A8S9K1K4-F1
#
_entry.id   AF-A0A8S9K1K4-F1
#
_cell.length_a   1.000
_cell.length_b   1.000
_cell.length_c   1.000
_cell.angle_alpha   90.00
_cell.angle_beta   90.00
_cell.angle_gamma   90.00
#
_symmetry.space_group_name_H-M   'P 1'
#
loop_
_entity.id
_entity.type
_entity.pdbx_description
1 polymer ?
#
loop_
_entity_poly.entity_id
_entity_poly.type
_entity_poly.pdbx_seq_one_letter_code
_entity_poly.pdbx_strand_id
1 'polypeptide(L)'
;MLAPIIGSQSSSTNVDDHEIRPKGIKAAKSRRNNAQGKALAEYKSIWEIKKEDLAMKEKLSKLAILDTILAKKEPLSEAEEVVKNKLLTEYF
;
A
#
# COMPACT_ATOMS: atom_id res chain seq x y z
N MET A 1 69.20 -19.24 16.16
CA MET A 1 69.00 -17.95 15.47
C MET A 1 67.53 -17.57 15.62
N LEU A 2 67.28 -16.37 16.13
CA LEU A 2 65.95 -15.78 16.35
C LEU A 2 65.38 -15.27 15.02
N ALA A 3 64.08 -15.45 14.80
CA ALA A 3 63.33 -14.76 13.75
C ALA A 3 62.91 -13.36 14.23
N PRO A 4 62.82 -12.34 13.35
CA PRO A 4 62.05 -11.14 13.64
C PRO A 4 60.73 -11.11 12.84
N ILE A 5 59.65 -10.81 13.58
CA ILE A 5 58.38 -10.24 13.10
C ILE A 5 58.57 -8.72 13.00
N ILE A 6 57.93 -8.04 12.03
CA ILE A 6 57.43 -6.63 11.97
C ILE A 6 57.27 -6.31 10.46
N GLY A 7 56.19 -5.74 9.92
CA GLY A 7 54.99 -5.15 10.48
C GLY A 7 54.06 -4.62 9.37
N SER A 8 52.87 -4.23 9.81
CA SER A 8 51.78 -3.48 9.15
C SER A 8 52.13 -2.62 7.93
N GLN A 9 51.33 -2.72 6.87
CA GLN A 9 50.83 -1.54 6.16
C GLN A 9 49.49 -1.82 5.48
N SER A 10 48.43 -1.20 6.00
CA SER A 10 47.16 -0.98 5.30
C SER A 10 47.36 0.26 4.43
N SER A 11 47.51 0.08 3.12
CA SER A 11 47.46 1.17 2.16
C SER A 11 46.06 1.23 1.53
N SER A 12 45.26 2.18 2.03
CA SER A 12 44.06 2.66 1.34
C SER A 12 44.49 3.38 0.06
N THR A 13 44.26 2.79 -1.10
CA THR A 13 44.33 3.49 -2.38
C THR A 13 42.93 3.71 -2.94
N ASN A 14 42.62 4.99 -3.10
CA ASN A 14 41.39 5.54 -3.65
C ASN A 14 41.21 5.17 -5.13
N VAL A 15 40.00 4.68 -5.43
CA VAL A 15 39.19 4.87 -6.65
C VAL A 15 39.93 5.09 -7.99
N ASP A 16 40.19 4.00 -8.69
CA ASP A 16 39.89 3.88 -10.13
C ASP A 16 39.69 2.40 -10.49
N ASP A 17 38.74 1.75 -9.83
CA ASP A 17 38.37 0.37 -10.16
C ASP A 17 37.35 0.39 -11.29
N HIS A 18 37.86 0.47 -12.53
CA HIS A 18 37.27 -0.32 -13.61
C HIS A 18 37.52 -1.82 -13.35
N GLU A 19 37.11 -2.30 -12.17
CA GLU A 19 36.96 -3.72 -11.90
C GLU A 19 35.96 -4.24 -12.92
N ILE A 20 36.44 -5.09 -13.82
CA ILE A 20 35.59 -5.94 -14.65
C ILE A 20 34.90 -6.90 -13.69
N ARG A 21 33.82 -6.43 -13.08
CA ARG A 21 32.96 -7.21 -12.19
C ARG A 21 32.54 -8.46 -12.97
N PRO A 22 32.75 -9.67 -12.43
CA PRO A 22 32.34 -10.91 -13.08
C PRO A 22 30.90 -10.80 -13.58
N LYS A 23 30.66 -11.24 -14.83
CA LYS A 23 29.38 -11.02 -15.57
C LYS A 23 28.13 -11.37 -14.74
N GLY A 24 28.23 -12.32 -13.80
CA GLY A 24 27.14 -12.73 -12.91
C GLY A 24 26.81 -11.79 -11.74
N ILE A 25 27.76 -10.97 -11.26
CA ILE A 25 27.56 -10.14 -10.06
C ILE A 25 26.68 -8.91 -10.39
N LYS A 26 26.81 -8.34 -11.60
CA LYS A 26 25.96 -7.23 -12.06
C LYS A 26 24.50 -7.69 -12.26
N ALA A 27 24.28 -8.87 -12.82
CA ALA A 27 22.96 -9.46 -12.98
C ALA A 27 22.31 -9.84 -11.62
N ALA A 28 23.08 -10.41 -10.69
CA ALA A 28 22.57 -10.75 -9.36
C ALA A 28 22.16 -9.51 -8.55
N LYS A 29 22.94 -8.42 -8.59
CA LYS A 29 22.53 -7.15 -7.97
C LYS A 29 21.32 -6.52 -8.66
N SER A 30 21.27 -6.53 -10.00
CA SER A 30 20.14 -6.02 -10.80
C SER A 30 18.83 -6.81 -10.62
N ARG A 31 18.90 -8.06 -10.14
CA ARG A 31 17.69 -8.83 -9.80
C ARG A 31 17.14 -8.45 -8.43
N ARG A 32 18.00 -8.04 -7.50
CA ARG A 32 17.62 -7.77 -6.10
C ARG A 32 16.83 -6.46 -5.94
N ASN A 33 17.09 -5.46 -6.78
CA ASN A 33 16.39 -4.17 -6.83
C ASN A 33 15.03 -4.21 -7.57
N ASN A 34 14.81 -5.16 -8.48
CA ASN A 34 13.54 -5.25 -9.23
C ASN A 34 12.36 -5.87 -8.43
N ALA A 35 12.63 -6.55 -7.31
CA ALA A 35 11.58 -7.16 -6.48
C ALA A 35 10.78 -6.13 -5.68
N GLN A 36 11.42 -5.02 -5.29
CA GLN A 36 10.83 -4.01 -4.42
C GLN A 36 9.69 -3.21 -5.09
N GLY A 37 9.75 -3.03 -6.42
CA GLY A 37 8.70 -2.36 -7.20
C GLY A 37 7.42 -3.18 -7.38
N LYS A 38 7.51 -4.52 -7.37
CA LYS A 38 6.35 -5.41 -7.52
C LYS A 38 5.47 -5.38 -6.28
N ALA A 39 6.08 -5.47 -5.10
CA ALA A 39 5.36 -5.41 -3.83
C ALA A 39 4.61 -4.08 -3.66
N LEU A 40 5.21 -2.96 -4.04
CA LEU A 40 4.56 -1.65 -3.93
C LEU A 40 3.34 -1.51 -4.87
N ALA A 41 3.41 -2.08 -6.07
CA ALA A 41 2.27 -2.12 -6.99
C ALA A 41 1.13 -2.99 -6.43
N GLU A 42 1.46 -4.14 -5.85
CA GLU A 42 0.49 -5.03 -5.20
C GLU A 42 -0.21 -4.35 -4.01
N TYR A 43 0.54 -3.69 -3.12
CA TYR A 43 -0.04 -2.95 -1.99
C TYR A 43 -0.95 -1.81 -2.42
N LYS A 44 -0.59 -1.08 -3.48
CA LYS A 44 -1.46 -0.02 -4.04
C LYS A 44 -2.77 -0.60 -4.55
N SER A 45 -2.72 -1.69 -5.31
CA SER A 45 -3.92 -2.34 -5.82
C SER A 45 -4.83 -2.84 -4.70
N ILE A 46 -4.27 -3.48 -3.65
CA ILE A 46 -5.04 -3.91 -2.48
C ILE A 46 -5.70 -2.71 -1.78
N TRP A 47 -4.99 -1.61 -1.63
CA TRP A 47 -5.52 -0.40 -1.01
C TRP A 47 -6.67 0.21 -1.82
N GLU A 48 -6.54 0.28 -3.14
CA GLU A 48 -7.58 0.77 -4.04
C GLU A 48 -8.86 -0.07 -3.94
N ILE A 49 -8.73 -1.40 -4.03
CA ILE A 49 -9.85 -2.33 -3.84
C ILE A 49 -10.49 -2.13 -2.46
N LYS A 50 -9.67 -1.97 -1.42
CA LYS A 50 -10.19 -1.78 -0.06
C LYS A 50 -10.97 -0.48 0.09
N LYS A 51 -10.52 0.59 -0.56
CA LYS A 51 -11.20 1.88 -0.57
C LYS A 51 -12.55 1.77 -1.26
N GLU A 52 -12.62 1.05 -2.38
CA GLU A 52 -13.87 0.80 -3.11
C GLU A 52 -14.84 -0.06 -2.28
N ASP A 53 -14.36 -1.15 -1.66
CA ASP A 53 -15.15 -1.99 -0.74
C ASP A 53 -15.75 -1.16 0.41
N LEU A 54 -14.96 -0.26 1.00
CA LEU A 54 -15.46 0.63 2.06
C LEU A 54 -16.52 1.61 1.56
N ALA A 55 -16.33 2.20 0.37
CA ALA A 55 -17.32 3.09 -0.22
C ALA A 55 -18.64 2.37 -0.54
N MET A 56 -18.55 1.15 -1.08
CA MET A 56 -19.73 0.31 -1.34
C MET A 56 -20.45 -0.08 -0.04
N LYS A 57 -19.71 -0.40 1.02
CA LYS A 57 -20.29 -0.69 2.34
C LYS A 57 -20.98 0.51 2.96
N GLU A 58 -20.42 1.70 2.83
CA GLU A 58 -21.08 2.93 3.29
C GLU A 58 -22.41 3.14 2.54
N LYS A 59 -22.41 2.97 1.22
CA LYS A 59 -23.62 3.04 0.40
C LYS A 59 -24.67 2.01 0.83
N LEU A 60 -24.27 0.75 1.04
CA LEU A 60 -25.17 -0.30 1.50
C LEU A 60 -25.75 0.00 2.89
N SER A 61 -24.95 0.53 3.80
CA SER A 61 -25.41 0.94 5.13
C SER A 61 -26.47 2.04 5.05
N LYS A 62 -26.27 3.06 4.20
CA LYS A 62 -27.26 4.13 3.97
C LYS A 62 -28.57 3.59 3.39
N LEU A 63 -28.49 2.67 2.42
CA LEU A 63 -29.68 2.03 1.86
C LEU A 63 -30.41 1.16 2.88
N ALA A 64 -29.68 0.42 3.72
CA ALA A 64 -30.30 -0.35 4.80
C ALA A 64 -31.03 0.56 5.80
N ILE A 65 -30.47 1.72 6.14
CA ILE A 65 -31.16 2.73 6.97
C ILE A 65 -32.43 3.19 6.26
N LEU A 66 -32.38 3.52 4.96
CA LEU A 66 -33.55 3.93 4.20
C LEU A 66 -34.64 2.84 4.20
N ASP A 67 -34.28 1.58 3.96
CA ASP A 67 -35.21 0.44 4.00
C ASP A 67 -35.87 0.32 5.38
N THR A 68 -35.10 0.46 6.47
CA THR A 68 -35.66 0.40 7.83
C THR A 68 -36.64 1.54 8.10
N ILE A 69 -36.38 2.75 7.58
CA ILE A 69 -37.28 3.89 7.72
C ILE A 69 -38.55 3.67 6.90
N LEU A 70 -38.43 3.18 5.67
CA LEU A 70 -39.57 2.91 4.79
C LEU A 70 -40.45 1.75 5.29
N ALA A 71 -39.89 0.81 6.05
CA ALA A 71 -40.62 -0.30 6.64
C ALA A 71 -41.45 0.09 7.88
N LYS A 72 -41.23 1.27 8.48
CA LYS A 72 -41.98 1.73 9.65
C LYS A 72 -43.45 2.00 9.27
N LYS A 73 -44.36 1.48 10.10
CA LYS A 73 -45.82 1.69 9.96
C LYS A 73 -46.33 2.88 10.78
N GLU A 74 -45.52 3.34 11.72
CA GLU A 74 -45.79 4.52 12.54
C GLU A 74 -45.40 5.80 11.78
N PRO A 75 -46.03 6.94 12.09
CA PRO A 75 -45.62 8.22 11.51
C PRO A 75 -44.16 8.50 11.83
N LEU A 76 -43.39 8.90 10.81
CA LEU A 76 -41.98 9.24 10.98
C LEU A 76 -41.86 10.54 11.79
N SER A 77 -40.82 10.60 12.60
CA SER A 77 -40.39 11.87 13.20
C SER A 77 -39.85 12.82 12.12
N GLU A 78 -39.87 14.12 12.40
CA GLU A 78 -39.34 15.15 11.48
C GLU A 78 -37.88 14.86 11.07
N ALA A 79 -37.05 14.40 12.02
CA ALA A 79 -35.67 14.05 11.74
C ALA A 79 -35.54 12.87 10.76
N GLU A 80 -36.38 11.84 10.91
CA GLU A 80 -36.39 10.69 10.02
C GLU A 80 -36.90 11.03 8.62
N GLU A 81 -37.88 11.94 8.52
CA GLU A 81 -38.34 12.46 7.23
C GLU A 81 -37.21 13.19 6.49
N VAL A 82 -36.46 14.03 7.21
CA VAL A 82 -35.30 14.73 6.64
C VAL A 82 -34.25 13.74 6.14
N VAL A 83 -33.93 12.70 6.91
CA VAL A 83 -32.97 11.66 6.49
C VAL A 83 -33.49 10.88 5.28
N LYS A 84 -34.75 10.44 5.32
CA LYS A 84 -35.42 9.74 4.20
C LYS A 84 -35.32 10.55 2.92
N ASN A 85 -35.69 11.83 2.95
CA ASN A 85 -35.71 12.69 1.78
C ASN A 85 -34.31 12.96 1.23
N LYS A 86 -33.31 13.17 2.12
CA LYS A 86 -31.90 13.30 1.71
C LYS A 86 -31.39 12.04 1.01
N LEU A 87 -31.63 10.87 1.60
CA LEU A 87 -31.19 9.60 1.03
C LEU A 87 -31.92 9.28 -0.28
N LEU A 88 -33.22 9.57 -0.38
CA LEU A 88 -33.94 9.43 -1.63
C LEU A 88 -33.33 10.31 -2.72
N THR A 89 -33.07 11.59 -2.43
CA THR A 89 -32.45 12.51 -3.40
C THR A 89 -31.03 12.10 -3.80
N GLU A 90 -30.27 11.47 -2.91
CA GLU A 90 -28.90 11.02 -3.18
C GLU A 90 -28.87 9.78 -4.11
N TYR A 91 -29.89 8.93 -4.05
CA TYR A 91 -29.88 7.61 -4.70
C TYR A 91 -30.96 7.39 -5.78
N PHE A 92 -32.00 8.21 -5.84
CA PHE A 92 -33.16 8.07 -6.74
C PHE A 92 -33.58 9.42 -7.34
#